data_AF-A0A258WQU2-F1
#
_entry.id   AF-A0A258WQU2-F1
#
_cell.length_a   1.000
_cell.length_b   1.000
_cell.length_c   1.000
_cell.angle_alpha   90.00
_cell.angle_beta   90.00
_cell.angle_gamma   90.00
#
_symmetry.space_group_name_H-M   'P 1'
#
loop_
_entity.id
_entity.type
_entity.pdbx_description
1 polymer ?
#
loop_
_entity_poly.entity_id
_entity_poly.type
_entity_poly.pdbx_seq_one_letter_code
_entity_poly.pdbx_strand_id
1 'polypeptide(L)' 'MAKSQATFMKKQLEKNRAKKKEDKEQRKLERKQSSSGGKLEDMLAYVDENGELSSTPPENKQALRPSNR' A
#
# COMPACT_ATOMS: atom_id res chain seq x y z
N MET A 1 -0.23 31.76 -38.42
CA MET A 1 0.31 31.70 -37.02
C MET A 1 -0.33 30.54 -36.25
N ALA A 2 0.04 29.28 -36.53
CA ALA A 2 -0.58 28.10 -35.88
C ALA A 2 0.34 27.34 -34.90
N LYS A 3 1.67 27.60 -34.92
CA LYS A 3 2.66 26.88 -34.10
C LYS A 3 2.61 27.24 -32.61
N SER A 4 2.13 28.43 -32.23
CA SER A 4 2.12 28.92 -30.84
C SER A 4 1.02 28.30 -29.96
N GLN A 5 -0.10 27.86 -30.55
CA GLN A 5 -1.17 27.19 -29.80
C GLN A 5 -0.77 25.76 -29.39
N ALA A 6 -0.07 25.04 -30.26
CA ALA A 6 0.40 23.68 -29.97
C ALA A 6 1.38 23.64 -28.78
N THR A 7 2.27 24.62 -28.66
CA THR A 7 3.22 24.71 -27.54
C THR A 7 2.52 25.05 -26.21
N PHE A 8 1.50 25.90 -26.25
CA PHE A 8 0.70 26.23 -25.07
C PHE A 8 -0.04 25.00 -24.51
N MET A 9 -0.70 24.23 -25.39
CA MET A 9 -1.42 23.02 -24.99
C MET A 9 -0.50 21.95 -24.39
N LYS A 10 0.70 21.77 -24.96
CA LYS A 10 1.72 20.86 -24.40
C LYS A 10 2.15 21.28 -22.99
N LYS A 11 2.42 22.58 -22.78
CA LYS A 11 2.82 23.13 -21.47
C LYS A 11 1.70 22.97 -20.42
N GLN A 12 0.44 23.17 -20.80
CA GLN A 12 -0.70 22.96 -19.89
C GLN A 12 -0.88 21.47 -19.53
N LEU A 13 -0.73 20.57 -20.50
CA LEU A 13 -0.83 19.13 -20.25
C LEU A 13 0.27 18.65 -19.29
N GLU A 14 1.51 19.11 -19.49
CA GLU A 14 2.64 18.79 -18.62
C GLU A 14 2.42 19.30 -17.20
N LYS A 15 1.95 20.54 -17.04
CA LYS A 15 1.58 21.11 -15.74
C LYS A 15 0.51 20.27 -15.02
N ASN A 16 -0.50 19.81 -15.75
CA ASN A 16 -1.55 18.96 -15.19
C ASN A 16 -1.04 17.56 -14.80
N ARG A 17 -0.08 17.00 -15.55
CA ARG A 17 0.57 15.73 -15.20
C ARG A 17 1.43 15.87 -13.95
N ALA A 18 2.18 16.96 -13.82
CA ALA A 18 3.00 17.25 -12.65
C ALA A 18 2.13 17.36 -11.39
N LYS A 19 1.06 18.18 -11.43
CA LYS A 19 0.10 18.31 -10.32
C LYS A 19 -0.50 16.96 -9.92
N LYS A 20 -1.00 16.19 -10.89
CA LYS A 20 -1.57 14.85 -10.61
C LYS A 20 -0.56 13.89 -9.98
N LYS A 21 0.73 14.03 -10.28
CA LYS A 21 1.79 13.21 -9.69
C LYS A 21 2.03 13.62 -8.24
N GLU A 22 2.14 14.92 -7.99
CA GLU A 22 2.27 15.51 -6.65
C GLU A 22 1.08 15.13 -5.76
N ASP A 23 -0.16 15.30 -6.23
CA ASP A 23 -1.38 14.92 -5.50
C ASP A 23 -1.39 13.42 -5.14
N LYS A 24 -0.93 12.56 -6.07
CA LYS A 24 -0.83 11.11 -5.82
C LYS A 24 0.25 10.77 -4.80
N GLU A 25 1.38 11.47 -4.83
CA GLU A 25 2.47 11.29 -3.88
C GLU A 25 2.06 11.75 -2.48
N GLN A 26 1.40 12.92 -2.37
CA GLN A 26 0.82 13.40 -1.13
C GLN A 26 -0.22 12.42 -0.57
N ARG A 27 -1.19 11.98 -1.38
CA ARG A 27 -2.18 10.97 -0.95
C ARG A 27 -1.54 9.62 -0.56
N LYS A 28 -0.39 9.27 -1.13
CA LYS A 28 0.37 8.06 -0.74
C LYS A 28 1.07 8.28 0.60
N LEU A 29 1.65 9.45 0.83
CA LEU A 29 2.29 9.82 2.10
C LEU A 29 1.25 9.91 3.21
N GLU A 30 0.12 10.57 2.98
CA GLU A 30 -1.00 10.63 3.91
C GLU A 30 -1.47 9.24 4.30
N ARG A 31 -1.71 8.34 3.32
CA ARG A 31 -2.05 6.94 3.62
C ARG A 31 -0.99 6.21 4.42
N LYS A 32 0.29 6.47 4.17
CA LYS A 32 1.38 5.85 4.94
C LYS A 32 1.43 6.38 6.38
N GLN A 33 1.21 7.68 6.56
CA GLN A 33 1.23 8.32 7.88
C GLN A 33 -0.03 8.00 8.69
N SER A 34 -1.19 7.92 8.04
CA SER A 34 -2.47 7.54 8.66
C SER A 34 -2.65 6.03 8.84
N SER A 35 -1.77 5.22 8.24
CA SER A 35 -1.71 3.75 8.41
C SER A 35 -1.15 3.33 9.78
N SER A 36 -1.37 4.12 10.84
CA SER A 36 -0.94 3.78 12.21
C SER A 36 -1.57 2.49 12.76
N GLY A 37 -2.56 1.90 12.08
CA GLY A 37 -3.20 0.62 12.43
C GLY A 37 -3.36 -0.35 11.25
N GLY A 38 -2.48 -0.27 10.25
CA GLY A 38 -2.55 -1.07 9.01
C GLY A 38 -1.38 -2.04 8.84
N LYS A 39 -0.55 -2.27 9.87
CA LYS A 39 0.45 -3.34 9.79
C LYS A 39 -0.31 -4.66 9.70
N LEU A 40 0.17 -5.56 8.84
CA LEU A 40 -0.44 -6.88 8.64
C LEU A 40 -0.62 -7.60 9.99
N GLU A 41 0.35 -7.44 10.89
CA GLU A 41 0.35 -7.99 12.25
C GLU A 41 -0.78 -7.44 13.13
N ASP A 42 -1.13 -6.15 13.00
CA ASP A 42 -2.19 -5.52 13.81
C ASP A 42 -3.60 -5.95 13.34
N MET A 43 -3.74 -6.44 12.11
CA MET A 43 -4.99 -6.99 11.57
C MET A 43 -5.10 -8.51 11.78
N LEU A 44 -4.01 -9.18 12.14
CA LEU A 44 -3.99 -10.61 12.41
C LEU A 44 -4.17 -10.84 13.91
N ALA A 45 -5.38 -11.25 14.29
CA ALA A 45 -5.64 -11.76 15.63
C ALA A 45 -5.32 -13.25 15.68
N TYR A 46 -4.40 -13.65 16.56
CA TYR A 46 -4.14 -15.06 16.84
C TYR A 46 -5.13 -15.56 17.89
N VAL A 47 -5.63 -16.77 17.69
CA VAL A 47 -6.57 -17.44 18.61
C VAL A 47 -5.86 -18.65 19.18
N ASP A 48 -5.89 -18.81 20.50
CA ASP A 48 -5.31 -19.96 21.18
C ASP A 48 -6.25 -21.18 21.21
N GLU A 49 -5.80 -22.30 21.79
CA GLU A 49 -6.55 -23.56 21.88
C GLU A 49 -7.85 -23.44 22.72
N ASN A 50 -8.00 -22.37 23.49
CA ASN A 50 -9.16 -22.08 24.33
C ASN A 50 -10.10 -21.03 23.70
N GLY A 51 -9.76 -20.51 22.52
CA GLY A 51 -10.56 -19.51 21.82
C GLY A 51 -10.30 -18.06 22.25
N GLU A 52 -9.24 -17.81 23.03
CA GLU A 52 -8.88 -16.47 23.49
C GLU A 52 -7.93 -15.77 22.50
N LEU A 53 -8.04 -14.43 22.40
CA LEU A 53 -7.21 -13.60 21.54
C LEU A 53 -5.80 -13.48 22.16
N SER A 54 -4.80 -14.06 21.50
CA SER A 54 -3.41 -14.03 21.95
C SER A 54 -2.57 -13.05 21.11
N SER A 55 -1.68 -12.32 21.80
CA SER A 55 -0.72 -11.41 21.18
C SER A 55 0.52 -12.13 20.62
N THR A 56 0.67 -13.44 20.89
CA THR A 56 1.80 -14.23 20.43
C THR A 56 1.42 -14.99 19.16
N PRO A 57 2.19 -14.87 18.07
CA PRO A 57 2.01 -15.73 16.89
C PRO A 57 2.07 -17.20 17.31
N PRO A 58 1.21 -18.08 16.78
CA PRO A 58 1.31 -19.50 17.04
C PRO A 58 2.70 -19.96 16.58
N GLU A 59 3.39 -20.71 17.43
CA GLU A 59 4.66 -21.32 17.04
C GLU A 59 4.43 -22.07 15.72
N ASN A 60 5.20 -21.69 14.70
CA ASN A 60 5.22 -22.33 13.40
C ASN A 60 5.70 -23.78 13.57
N LYS A 61 4.80 -24.67 14.02
CA LYS A 61 4.93 -26.11 13.82
C LYS A 61 4.68 -26.33 12.33
N GLN A 62 5.66 -25.97 11.51
CA GLN A 62 5.75 -26.38 10.13
C GLN A 62 5.83 -27.90 10.14
N ALA A 63 4.66 -28.54 10.18
CA ALA A 63 4.54 -29.95 9.97
C ALA A 63 5.18 -30.23 8.62
N LEU A 64 6.22 -31.09 8.65
CA LEU A 64 6.88 -31.65 7.48
C LEU A 64 5.80 -32.03 6.47
N ARG A 65 5.57 -31.19 5.46
CA ARG A 65 4.79 -31.60 4.30
C ARG A 65 5.73 -32.53 3.54
N PRO A 66 5.43 -33.83 3.41
CA PRO A 66 6.30 -34.70 2.63
C PRO A 66 6.33 -34.17 1.20
N SER A 67 7.53 -33.83 0.73
CA SER A 67 7.77 -33.52 -0.67
C SER A 67 7.49 -34.78 -1.47
N ASN A 68 6.31 -34.86 -2.10
CA ASN A 68 6.04 -35.93 -3.04
C ASN A 68 6.95 -35.75 -4.26
N ARG A 69 7.66 -36.83 -4.58
CA ARG A 69 8.65 -36.99 -5.63
C ARG A 69 8.00 -37.10 -7.00
#